data_AF-A0A3E5EEU8-F1
#
_entry.id   AF-A0A3E5EEU8-F1
#
_cell.length_a   1.000
_cell.length_b   1.000
_cell.length_c   1.000
_cell.angle_alpha   90.00
_cell.angle_beta   90.00
_cell.angle_gamma   90.00
#
_symmetry.space_group_name_H-M   'P 1'
#
loop_
_entity.id
_entity.type
_entity.pdbx_description
1 polymer ?
#
loop_
_entity_poly.entity_id
_entity_poly.type
_entity_poly.pdbx_seq_one_letter_code
_entity_poly.pdbx_strand_id
1 'polypeptide(L)'
;MITYSIPIPELRTLEPILAECFGYRRAMFLNELQAAYRLHYPNGAGEEIVSKYRMPFPYLDEYAVDNGAFDYHRYAPRPASTSTLFDAASFIMDTEHEVFITLSNDKILTEILELLEEYGISDEDEVIRISLLFAAAIYDKHVKDELHTEIAISENTLPYLEQVRPEMLKLFELLNTKRYSPSRKKEVRALNSITIDNGVKKIRLDNSCYWLTDLLDNYLHIYLGVDSLEEAQAELKEVYSERKGRKANNAACNLIMYGTFHLLQKCSALKTRSEQIRMTLGYMEILFEADSFNNDENYTNAAIAYLVKQGYKPQWKPKRIEDYNFSPNNQSTEYLW
;
A
#
# COMPACT_ATOMS: atom_id res chain seq x y z
N MET A 1 -3.27 -23.10 -13.20
CA MET A 1 -3.88 -22.78 -11.90
C MET A 1 -3.83 -24.02 -11.04
N ILE A 2 -3.16 -23.93 -9.90
CA ILE A 2 -3.07 -24.99 -8.91
C ILE A 2 -3.45 -24.40 -7.54
N THR A 3 -4.06 -25.22 -6.70
CA THR A 3 -4.57 -24.81 -5.40
C THR A 3 -3.78 -25.54 -4.32
N TYR A 4 -3.27 -24.77 -3.36
CA TYR A 4 -2.50 -25.24 -2.21
C TYR A 4 -3.38 -25.18 -0.97
N SER A 5 -3.37 -26.26 -0.19
CA SER A 5 -4.02 -26.27 1.13
C SER A 5 -3.01 -25.84 2.19
N ILE A 6 -3.42 -24.89 3.04
CA ILE A 6 -2.58 -24.41 4.14
C ILE A 6 -3.40 -24.47 5.43
N PRO A 7 -2.91 -25.16 6.47
CA PRO A 7 -3.53 -25.15 7.79
C PRO A 7 -3.63 -23.73 8.36
N ILE A 8 -4.82 -23.34 8.79
CA ILE A 8 -5.06 -22.03 9.43
C ILE A 8 -4.21 -21.83 10.70
N PRO A 9 -3.98 -22.85 11.55
CA PRO A 9 -3.09 -22.70 12.71
C PRO A 9 -1.66 -22.26 12.34
N GLU A 10 -1.14 -22.77 11.22
CA GLU A 10 0.17 -22.37 10.69
C GLU A 10 0.12 -20.93 10.17
N LEU A 11 -0.88 -20.58 9.35
CA LEU A 11 -1.07 -19.21 8.87
C LEU A 11 -1.14 -18.23 10.05
N ARG A 12 -1.94 -18.52 11.08
CA ARG A 12 -2.07 -17.71 12.29
C ARG A 12 -0.74 -17.50 13.02
N THR A 13 0.11 -18.53 13.05
CA THR A 13 1.46 -18.43 13.62
C THR A 13 2.38 -17.55 12.77
N LEU A 14 2.20 -17.57 11.45
CA LEU A 14 2.99 -16.81 10.48
C LEU A 14 2.51 -15.37 10.28
N GLU A 15 1.28 -15.02 10.65
CA GLU A 15 0.71 -13.68 10.45
C GLU A 15 1.63 -12.54 10.89
N PRO A 16 2.28 -12.58 12.07
CA PRO A 16 3.19 -11.50 12.48
C PRO A 16 4.39 -11.37 11.56
N ILE A 17 4.96 -12.50 11.11
CA ILE A 17 6.13 -12.53 10.22
C ILE A 17 5.74 -12.05 8.83
N LEU A 18 4.61 -12.51 8.30
CA LEU A 18 4.05 -12.09 7.02
C LEU A 18 3.70 -10.61 7.01
N ALA A 19 3.12 -10.09 8.09
CA ALA A 19 2.79 -8.68 8.23
C ALA A 19 4.05 -7.80 8.26
N GLU A 20 5.08 -8.24 8.99
CA GLU A 20 6.33 -7.50 9.11
C GLU A 20 7.18 -7.54 7.83
N CYS A 21 7.31 -8.72 7.20
CA CYS A 21 8.18 -8.92 6.05
C CYS A 21 7.51 -8.54 4.73
N PHE A 22 6.22 -8.81 4.58
CA PHE A 22 5.51 -8.66 3.29
C PHE A 22 4.29 -7.75 3.38
N GLY A 23 4.05 -7.09 4.52
CA GLY A 23 2.90 -6.18 4.66
C GLY A 23 1.56 -6.90 4.61
N TYR A 24 1.54 -8.20 4.91
CA TYR A 24 0.33 -9.02 4.88
C TYR A 24 -0.79 -8.44 5.75
N ARG A 25 -2.00 -8.46 5.19
CA ARG A 25 -3.26 -8.20 5.87
C ARG A 25 -4.24 -9.29 5.50
N ARG A 26 -5.08 -9.73 6.46
CA ARG A 26 -6.15 -10.72 6.19
C ARG A 26 -7.06 -10.32 5.02
N ALA A 27 -7.28 -9.01 4.84
CA ALA A 27 -8.05 -8.45 3.72
C ALA A 27 -7.53 -8.90 2.34
N MET A 28 -6.22 -9.14 2.19
CA MET A 28 -5.60 -9.59 0.94
C MET A 28 -6.08 -11.00 0.52
N PHE A 29 -6.55 -11.80 1.49
CA PHE A 29 -7.09 -13.15 1.29
C PHE A 29 -8.52 -13.29 1.79
N LEU A 30 -9.26 -12.18 1.86
CA LEU A 30 -10.64 -12.19 2.38
C LEU A 30 -11.52 -13.19 1.63
N ASN A 31 -11.37 -13.28 0.31
CA ASN A 31 -12.15 -14.20 -0.52
C ASN A 31 -11.82 -15.66 -0.21
N GLU A 32 -10.54 -16.00 -0.03
CA GLU A 32 -10.10 -17.35 0.33
C GLU A 32 -10.55 -17.74 1.73
N LEU A 33 -10.45 -16.83 2.70
CA LEU A 33 -10.95 -17.05 4.07
C LEU A 33 -12.47 -17.24 4.08
N GLN A 34 -13.21 -16.42 3.32
CA GLN A 34 -14.66 -16.58 3.17
C GLN A 34 -15.02 -17.89 2.45
N ALA A 35 -14.22 -18.32 1.47
CA ALA A 35 -14.43 -19.59 0.78
C ALA A 35 -14.20 -20.77 1.74
N ALA A 36 -13.15 -20.74 2.56
CA ALA A 36 -12.90 -21.72 3.61
C ALA A 36 -14.07 -21.78 4.61
N TYR A 37 -14.57 -20.63 5.05
CA TYR A 37 -15.77 -20.57 5.90
C TYR A 37 -16.98 -21.22 5.24
N ARG A 38 -17.29 -20.89 3.98
CA ARG A 38 -18.44 -21.46 3.27
C ARG A 38 -18.31 -22.98 3.05
N LEU A 39 -17.08 -23.46 2.87
CA LEU A 39 -16.80 -24.88 2.70
C LEU A 39 -17.06 -25.67 3.99
N HIS A 40 -16.59 -25.18 5.14
CA HIS A 40 -16.68 -25.88 6.42
C HIS A 40 -17.99 -25.61 7.18
N TYR A 41 -18.64 -24.47 6.91
CA TYR A 41 -19.89 -24.04 7.53
C TYR A 41 -20.96 -23.70 6.46
N PRO A 42 -21.37 -24.66 5.61
CA PRO A 42 -22.32 -24.40 4.51
C PRO A 42 -23.71 -23.96 5.02
N ASN A 43 -24.07 -24.32 6.25
CA ASN A 43 -25.32 -23.93 6.91
C ASN A 43 -25.15 -22.74 7.86
N GLY A 44 -23.98 -22.09 7.86
CA GLY A 44 -23.60 -21.03 8.78
C GLY A 44 -23.09 -21.52 10.15
N ALA A 45 -22.42 -20.62 10.87
CA ALA A 45 -22.03 -20.84 12.26
C ALA A 45 -23.23 -20.69 13.21
N GLY A 46 -23.18 -21.36 14.37
CA GLY A 46 -24.23 -21.23 15.40
C GLY A 46 -24.29 -19.82 16.00
N GLU A 47 -25.46 -19.40 16.46
CA GLU A 47 -25.71 -18.03 16.95
C GLU A 47 -24.74 -17.60 18.06
N GLU A 48 -24.34 -18.54 18.93
CA GLU A 48 -23.37 -18.27 19.99
C GLU A 48 -22.01 -17.83 19.41
N ILE A 49 -21.55 -18.48 18.34
CA ILE A 49 -20.32 -18.12 17.63
C ILE A 49 -20.53 -16.79 16.91
N VAL A 50 -21.63 -16.66 16.15
CA VAL A 50 -21.94 -15.45 15.40
C VAL A 50 -21.89 -14.21 16.29
N SER A 51 -22.46 -14.30 17.50
CA SER A 51 -22.46 -13.20 18.47
C SER A 51 -21.06 -12.75 18.91
N LYS A 52 -20.08 -13.67 18.99
CA LYS A 52 -18.68 -13.39 19.41
C LYS A 52 -17.88 -12.67 18.32
N TYR A 53 -18.22 -12.89 17.05
CA TYR A 53 -17.52 -12.32 15.89
C TYR A 53 -18.37 -11.25 15.17
N ARG A 54 -19.33 -10.64 15.86
CA ARG A 54 -20.04 -9.46 15.34
C ARG A 54 -19.12 -8.25 15.40
N MET A 55 -18.90 -7.63 14.25
CA MET A 55 -18.16 -6.38 14.11
C MET A 55 -19.12 -5.24 13.76
N PRO A 56 -18.89 -4.01 14.26
CA PRO A 56 -19.65 -2.84 13.81
C PRO A 56 -19.58 -2.70 12.29
N PHE A 57 -20.72 -2.43 11.65
CA PHE A 57 -20.82 -2.28 10.20
C PHE A 57 -21.55 -0.97 9.85
N PRO A 58 -20.84 0.18 9.95
CA PRO A 58 -21.43 1.52 9.83
C PRO A 58 -22.10 1.83 8.50
N TYR A 59 -21.76 1.09 7.44
CA TYR A 59 -22.31 1.32 6.10
C TYR A 59 -23.83 1.11 6.01
N LEU A 60 -24.42 0.27 6.89
CA LEU A 60 -25.87 0.09 6.95
C LEU A 60 -26.60 1.22 7.67
N ASP A 61 -25.87 2.05 8.42
CA ASP A 61 -26.39 3.20 9.16
C ASP A 61 -26.17 4.52 8.39
N GLU A 62 -25.71 4.48 7.13
CA GLU A 62 -25.45 5.69 6.35
C GLU A 62 -26.75 6.43 5.98
N TYR A 63 -26.93 7.61 6.58
CA TYR A 63 -27.80 8.64 6.04
C TYR A 63 -27.18 9.22 4.77
N ALA A 64 -28.00 9.55 3.77
CA ALA A 64 -27.57 10.26 2.57
C ALA A 64 -26.87 11.58 2.97
N VAL A 65 -25.54 11.60 2.95
CA VAL A 65 -24.74 12.80 3.18
C VAL A 65 -24.79 13.64 1.91
N ASP A 66 -25.01 14.94 2.05
CA ASP A 66 -24.91 15.87 0.92
C ASP A 66 -23.46 15.88 0.43
N ASN A 67 -23.24 15.73 -0.88
CA ASN A 67 -21.92 15.53 -1.51
C ASN A 67 -21.05 16.81 -1.52
N GLY A 68 -21.27 17.75 -0.59
CA GLY A 68 -20.57 19.03 -0.52
C GLY A 68 -19.20 18.92 0.15
N ALA A 69 -18.14 19.38 -0.52
CA ALA A 69 -16.75 19.35 -0.05
C ALA A 69 -16.46 20.08 1.28
N PHE A 70 -17.42 20.85 1.81
CA PHE A 70 -17.30 21.66 3.04
C PHE A 70 -18.26 21.25 4.16
N ASP A 71 -18.88 20.07 4.08
CA ASP A 71 -19.74 19.63 5.18
C ASP A 71 -18.90 19.30 6.43
N TYR A 72 -19.12 20.05 7.51
CA TYR A 72 -18.46 19.83 8.80
C TYR A 72 -18.85 18.49 9.43
N HIS A 73 -20.01 17.93 9.06
CA HIS A 73 -20.41 16.58 9.46
C HIS A 73 -19.46 15.50 8.91
N ARG A 74 -18.68 15.80 7.84
CA ARG A 74 -17.60 14.93 7.34
C ARG A 74 -16.47 14.74 8.36
N TYR A 75 -16.25 15.73 9.22
CA TYR A 75 -15.15 15.78 10.19
C TYR A 75 -15.61 15.58 11.65
N ALA A 76 -16.92 15.48 11.88
CA ALA A 76 -17.46 15.21 13.20
C ALA A 76 -17.25 13.73 13.57
N PRO A 77 -16.85 13.41 14.81
CA PRO A 77 -16.82 12.02 15.28
C PRO A 77 -18.17 11.35 15.06
N ARG A 78 -18.20 10.31 14.24
CA ARG A 78 -19.44 9.58 13.95
C ARG A 78 -19.92 8.85 15.20
N PRO A 79 -21.25 8.78 15.47
CA PRO A 79 -21.77 7.89 16.48
C PRO A 79 -21.35 6.45 16.17
N ALA A 80 -21.09 5.63 17.20
CA ALA A 80 -20.84 4.21 17.00
C ALA A 80 -22.04 3.57 16.28
N SER A 81 -21.75 2.83 15.20
CA SER A 81 -22.76 2.13 14.41
C SER A 81 -23.59 1.21 15.30
N THR A 82 -24.91 1.21 15.08
CA THR A 82 -25.83 0.24 15.69
C THR A 82 -25.91 -1.06 14.89
N SER A 83 -25.52 -1.02 13.62
CA SER A 83 -25.45 -2.18 12.74
C SER A 83 -24.20 -3.03 12.99
N THR A 84 -24.37 -4.35 12.95
CA THR A 84 -23.25 -5.31 13.09
C THR A 84 -23.30 -6.38 12.00
N LEU A 85 -22.13 -6.79 11.53
CA LEU A 85 -21.96 -7.88 10.57
C LEU A 85 -21.12 -8.99 11.18
N PHE A 86 -21.40 -10.23 10.83
CA PHE A 86 -20.57 -11.37 11.21
C PHE A 86 -19.26 -11.38 10.42
N ASP A 87 -18.13 -11.29 11.12
CA ASP A 87 -16.79 -11.40 10.54
C ASP A 87 -16.39 -12.87 10.39
N ALA A 88 -16.86 -13.49 9.31
CA ALA A 88 -16.56 -14.86 8.96
C ALA A 88 -15.05 -15.12 8.75
N ALA A 89 -14.29 -14.11 8.30
CA ALA A 89 -12.87 -14.24 8.03
C ALA A 89 -12.05 -14.27 9.32
N SER A 90 -12.40 -13.47 10.33
CA SER A 90 -11.80 -13.60 11.65
C SER A 90 -12.22 -14.88 12.35
N PHE A 91 -13.48 -15.32 12.21
CA PHE A 91 -13.92 -16.59 12.79
C PHE A 91 -13.15 -17.78 12.22
N ILE A 92 -13.03 -17.89 10.89
CA ILE A 92 -12.35 -19.04 10.28
C ILE A 92 -10.88 -19.12 10.71
N MET A 93 -10.23 -17.96 10.94
CA MET A 93 -8.85 -17.86 11.42
C MET A 93 -8.62 -18.43 12.83
N ASP A 94 -9.68 -18.63 13.61
CA ASP A 94 -9.61 -19.25 14.94
C ASP A 94 -9.92 -20.75 14.93
N THR A 95 -10.10 -21.34 13.75
CA THR A 95 -10.38 -22.78 13.58
C THR A 95 -9.12 -23.58 13.20
N GLU A 96 -9.24 -24.90 13.26
CA GLU A 96 -8.21 -25.85 12.83
C GLU A 96 -8.40 -26.29 11.36
N HIS A 97 -9.16 -25.52 10.58
CA HIS A 97 -9.43 -25.81 9.18
C HIS A 97 -8.27 -25.39 8.27
N GLU A 98 -8.44 -25.58 6.98
CA GLU A 98 -7.46 -25.21 5.96
C GLU A 98 -7.99 -24.07 5.09
N VAL A 99 -7.08 -23.24 4.59
CA VAL A 99 -7.36 -22.23 3.58
C VAL A 99 -6.73 -22.65 2.26
N PHE A 100 -7.46 -22.44 1.17
CA PHE A 100 -7.03 -22.81 -0.17
C PHE A 100 -6.52 -21.58 -0.91
N ILE A 101 -5.25 -21.60 -1.31
CA ILE A 101 -4.62 -20.52 -2.08
C ILE A 101 -4.40 -20.99 -3.51
N THR A 102 -4.86 -20.20 -4.48
CA THR A 102 -4.68 -20.54 -5.90
C THR A 102 -3.67 -19.60 -6.54
N LEU A 103 -2.67 -20.17 -7.22
CA LEU A 103 -1.72 -19.44 -8.05
C LEU A 103 -2.01 -19.65 -9.54
N SER A 104 -1.75 -18.63 -10.37
CA SER A 104 -1.83 -18.76 -11.82
C SER A 104 -0.85 -19.78 -12.39
N ASN A 105 0.42 -19.62 -11.99
CA ASN A 105 1.53 -20.45 -12.41
C ASN A 105 1.69 -21.62 -11.44
N ASP A 106 1.54 -22.83 -11.98
CA ASP A 106 1.61 -24.08 -11.23
C ASP A 106 3.05 -24.51 -10.90
N LYS A 107 4.05 -23.88 -11.53
CA LYS A 107 5.47 -24.16 -11.28
C LYS A 107 6.03 -23.43 -10.06
N ILE A 108 5.39 -22.36 -9.59
CA ILE A 108 5.93 -21.50 -8.52
C ILE A 108 6.27 -22.31 -7.27
N LEU A 109 5.41 -23.22 -6.82
CA LEU A 109 5.72 -24.02 -5.63
C LEU A 109 6.94 -24.91 -5.88
N THR A 110 6.99 -25.59 -7.02
CA THR A 110 8.12 -26.47 -7.39
C THR A 110 9.42 -25.68 -7.43
N GLU A 111 9.43 -24.51 -8.07
CA GLU A 111 10.63 -23.65 -8.16
C GLU A 111 11.04 -23.10 -6.79
N ILE A 112 10.08 -22.77 -5.91
CA ILE A 112 10.39 -22.41 -4.51
C ILE A 112 11.03 -23.58 -3.77
N LEU A 113 10.52 -24.80 -3.93
CA LEU A 113 11.07 -25.99 -3.28
C LEU A 113 12.49 -26.29 -3.77
N GLU A 114 12.72 -26.23 -5.08
CA GLU A 114 14.05 -26.40 -5.68
C GLU A 114 15.05 -25.35 -5.16
N LEU A 115 14.62 -24.09 -5.04
CA LEU A 115 15.42 -23.02 -4.46
C LEU A 115 15.75 -23.28 -2.98
N LEU A 116 14.79 -23.74 -2.19
CA LEU A 116 15.03 -24.05 -0.76
C LEU A 116 16.03 -25.20 -0.61
N GLU A 117 15.92 -26.24 -1.44
CA GLU A 117 16.83 -27.38 -1.46
C GLU A 117 18.26 -26.95 -1.83
N GLU A 118 18.44 -26.09 -2.84
CA GLU A 118 19.75 -25.57 -3.26
C GLU A 118 20.51 -24.89 -2.10
N TYR A 119 19.77 -24.18 -1.24
CA TYR A 119 20.33 -23.45 -0.10
C TYR A 119 20.35 -24.26 1.20
N GLY A 120 20.02 -25.56 1.15
CA GLY A 120 20.04 -26.47 2.30
C GLY A 120 19.03 -26.11 3.39
N ILE A 121 17.94 -25.43 3.03
CA ILE A 121 16.83 -25.16 3.93
C ILE A 121 15.97 -26.43 3.97
N SER A 122 15.85 -27.00 5.17
CA SER A 122 15.14 -28.27 5.37
C SER A 122 13.65 -28.13 5.04
N ASP A 123 13.04 -29.23 4.56
CA ASP A 123 11.59 -29.37 4.42
C ASP A 123 10.81 -29.13 5.73
N GLU A 124 11.47 -29.24 6.88
CA GLU A 124 10.90 -28.92 8.21
C GLU A 124 10.79 -27.41 8.47
N ASP A 125 11.46 -26.55 7.68
CA ASP A 125 11.35 -25.10 7.78
C ASP A 125 10.11 -24.60 7.01
N GLU A 126 8.95 -25.05 7.49
CA GLU A 126 7.64 -24.70 6.92
C GLU A 126 7.40 -23.19 6.95
N VAL A 127 8.04 -22.49 7.89
CA VAL A 127 7.94 -21.04 8.05
C VAL A 127 8.41 -20.33 6.79
N ILE A 128 9.61 -20.62 6.29
CA ILE A 128 10.13 -19.96 5.09
C ILE A 128 9.32 -20.38 3.87
N ARG A 129 9.08 -21.68 3.68
CA ARG A 129 8.33 -22.21 2.53
C ARG A 129 6.93 -21.58 2.41
N ILE A 130 6.15 -21.63 3.48
CA ILE A 130 4.79 -21.09 3.50
C ILE A 130 4.83 -19.57 3.33
N SER A 131 5.78 -18.88 3.97
CA SER A 131 5.89 -17.42 3.83
C SER A 131 6.17 -16.98 2.39
N LEU A 132 7.08 -17.67 1.68
CA LEU A 132 7.35 -17.43 0.27
C LEU A 132 6.15 -17.79 -0.61
N LEU A 133 5.38 -18.83 -0.28
CA LEU A 133 4.16 -19.15 -1.02
C LEU A 133 3.10 -18.04 -0.88
N PHE A 134 2.91 -17.49 0.33
CA PHE A 134 2.01 -16.36 0.55
C PHE A 134 2.47 -15.11 -0.19
N ALA A 135 3.77 -14.77 -0.13
CA ALA A 135 4.32 -13.63 -0.86
C ALA A 135 4.09 -13.75 -2.37
N ALA A 136 4.26 -14.96 -2.93
CA ALA A 136 3.96 -15.24 -4.33
C ALA A 136 2.47 -15.06 -4.66
N ALA A 137 1.58 -15.52 -3.78
CA ALA A 137 0.14 -15.38 -3.96
C ALA A 137 -0.37 -13.94 -3.86
N ILE A 138 0.21 -13.14 -2.96
CA ILE A 138 -0.06 -11.70 -2.89
C ILE A 138 0.40 -11.03 -4.19
N TYR A 139 1.59 -11.36 -4.68
CA TYR A 139 2.12 -10.81 -5.91
C TYR A 139 1.29 -11.21 -7.15
N ASP A 140 0.87 -12.47 -7.28
CA ASP A 140 0.01 -12.94 -8.38
C ASP A 140 -1.31 -12.15 -8.43
N LYS A 141 -1.94 -11.93 -7.27
CA LYS A 141 -3.13 -11.06 -7.16
C LYS A 141 -2.83 -9.61 -7.52
N HIS A 142 -1.68 -9.09 -7.11
CA HIS A 142 -1.28 -7.72 -7.42
C HIS A 142 -1.10 -7.53 -8.93
N VAL A 143 -0.42 -8.45 -9.61
CA VAL A 143 -0.20 -8.39 -11.07
C VAL A 143 -1.53 -8.40 -11.83
N LYS A 144 -2.51 -9.15 -11.35
CA LYS A 144 -3.87 -9.24 -11.91
C LYS A 144 -4.80 -8.07 -11.55
N ASP A 145 -4.37 -7.16 -10.69
CA ASP A 145 -5.22 -6.08 -10.16
C ASP A 145 -6.42 -6.62 -9.33
N GLU A 146 -6.24 -7.78 -8.69
CA GLU A 146 -7.24 -8.46 -7.84
C GLU A 146 -6.89 -8.36 -6.34
N LEU A 147 -5.72 -7.78 -6.01
CA LEU A 147 -5.27 -7.64 -4.64
C LEU A 147 -6.11 -6.61 -3.89
N HIS A 148 -6.87 -7.10 -2.91
CA HIS A 148 -7.62 -6.26 -2.01
C HIS A 148 -6.68 -5.70 -0.94
N THR A 149 -6.60 -4.38 -0.87
CA THR A 149 -5.85 -3.67 0.18
C THR A 149 -6.83 -2.82 0.99
N GLU A 150 -6.38 -2.34 2.15
CA GLU A 150 -7.17 -1.39 2.96
C GLU A 150 -7.35 -0.03 2.25
N ILE A 151 -6.65 0.21 1.14
CA ILE A 151 -6.78 1.41 0.31
C ILE A 151 -7.95 1.21 -0.66
N ALA A 152 -9.06 1.92 -0.41
CA ALA A 152 -10.22 1.91 -1.27
C ALA A 152 -10.02 2.82 -2.48
N ILE A 153 -10.17 2.29 -3.70
CA ILE A 153 -10.22 3.10 -4.92
C ILE A 153 -11.67 3.48 -5.17
N SER A 154 -12.01 4.74 -4.91
CA SER A 154 -13.28 5.34 -5.32
C SER A 154 -13.30 5.65 -6.82
N GLU A 155 -14.48 5.89 -7.40
CA GLU A 155 -14.62 6.34 -8.80
C GLU A 155 -13.81 7.62 -9.09
N ASN A 156 -13.67 8.45 -8.07
CA ASN A 156 -12.96 9.72 -8.10
C ASN A 156 -11.44 9.53 -8.01
N THR A 157 -10.95 8.36 -7.59
CA THR A 157 -9.52 8.20 -7.28
C THR A 157 -8.59 8.42 -8.46
N LEU A 158 -8.90 7.84 -9.61
CA LEU A 158 -8.06 8.00 -10.80
C LEU A 158 -8.08 9.43 -11.35
N PRO A 159 -9.25 10.10 -11.53
CA PRO A 159 -9.28 11.50 -11.91
C PRO A 159 -8.43 12.42 -11.04
N TYR A 160 -8.40 12.19 -9.72
CA TYR A 160 -7.52 12.95 -8.85
C TYR A 160 -6.06 12.70 -9.14
N LEU A 161 -5.66 11.44 -9.10
CA LEU A 161 -4.26 11.08 -9.22
C LEU A 161 -3.69 11.53 -10.56
N GLU A 162 -4.45 11.44 -11.64
CA GLU A 162 -3.98 11.78 -12.99
C GLU A 162 -4.05 13.28 -13.30
N GLN A 163 -5.06 14.00 -12.79
CA GLN A 163 -5.33 15.38 -13.23
C GLN A 163 -5.21 16.41 -12.10
N VAL A 164 -5.80 16.15 -10.93
CA VAL A 164 -5.89 17.14 -9.85
C VAL A 164 -4.59 17.19 -9.03
N ARG A 165 -4.07 16.02 -8.65
CA ARG A 165 -2.85 15.87 -7.85
C ARG A 165 -1.62 16.55 -8.47
N PRO A 166 -1.30 16.41 -9.77
CA PRO A 166 -0.16 17.14 -10.34
C PRO A 166 -0.33 18.66 -10.27
N GLU A 167 -1.56 19.17 -10.42
CA GLU A 167 -1.83 20.62 -10.27
C GLU A 167 -1.71 21.07 -8.82
N MET A 168 -2.15 20.25 -7.86
CA MET A 168 -1.95 20.49 -6.43
C MET A 168 -0.46 20.48 -6.06
N LEU A 169 0.33 19.54 -6.57
CA LEU A 169 1.79 19.52 -6.36
C LEU A 169 2.48 20.75 -6.93
N LYS A 170 2.11 21.19 -8.14
CA LYS A 170 2.63 22.45 -8.74
C LYS A 170 2.26 23.66 -7.89
N LEU A 171 1.04 23.69 -7.33
CA LEU A 171 0.62 24.75 -6.43
C LEU A 171 1.44 24.70 -5.13
N PHE A 172 1.63 23.53 -4.52
CA PHE A 172 2.46 23.36 -3.33
C PHE A 172 3.90 23.83 -3.55
N GLU A 173 4.50 23.44 -4.68
CA GLU A 173 5.82 23.90 -5.10
C GLU A 173 5.88 25.43 -5.19
N LEU A 174 4.89 26.06 -5.82
CA LEU A 174 4.80 27.51 -5.93
C LEU A 174 4.71 28.18 -4.55
N LEU A 175 3.87 27.68 -3.65
CA LEU A 175 3.66 28.28 -2.33
C LEU A 175 4.90 28.17 -1.44
N ASN A 176 5.63 27.05 -1.52
CA ASN A 176 6.76 26.73 -0.66
C ASN A 176 8.12 27.14 -1.26
N THR A 177 8.18 27.52 -2.54
CA THR A 177 9.38 28.11 -3.13
C THR A 177 9.63 29.50 -2.55
N LYS A 178 10.70 29.62 -1.76
CA LYS A 178 11.08 30.89 -1.15
C LYS A 178 11.65 31.84 -2.19
N ARG A 179 11.16 33.09 -2.18
CA ARG A 179 11.70 34.15 -3.04
C ARG A 179 12.45 35.16 -2.18
N TYR A 180 13.73 35.38 -2.48
CA TYR A 180 14.45 36.50 -1.88
C TYR A 180 13.88 37.83 -2.39
N SER A 181 13.49 38.71 -1.47
CA SER A 181 13.05 40.07 -1.79
C SER A 181 14.21 41.04 -1.57
N PRO A 182 14.79 41.63 -2.64
CA PRO A 182 15.89 42.59 -2.50
C PRO A 182 15.48 43.85 -1.72
N SER A 183 14.23 44.30 -1.87
CA SER A 183 13.71 45.49 -1.19
C SER A 183 13.45 45.25 0.31
N ARG A 184 13.06 44.04 0.70
CA ARG A 184 12.81 43.67 2.09
C ARG A 184 14.00 42.99 2.77
N LYS A 185 15.09 42.71 2.03
CA LYS A 185 16.29 41.97 2.46
C LYS A 185 15.98 40.68 3.23
N LYS A 186 14.94 39.96 2.82
CA LYS A 186 14.50 38.71 3.46
C LYS A 186 13.83 37.78 2.44
N GLU A 187 13.81 36.50 2.77
CA GLU A 187 12.97 35.53 2.08
C GLU A 187 11.49 35.84 2.35
N VAL A 188 10.68 35.79 1.30
CA VAL A 188 9.23 36.02 1.36
C VAL A 188 8.53 34.85 0.67
N ARG A 189 7.39 34.42 1.23
CA ARG A 189 6.49 33.45 0.57
C ARG A 189 6.07 33.98 -0.80
N ALA A 190 5.91 33.09 -1.78
CA ALA A 190 5.79 33.48 -3.19
C ALA A 190 4.49 34.22 -3.53
N LEU A 191 3.40 33.94 -2.81
CA LEU A 191 2.04 34.34 -3.19
C LEU A 191 1.57 35.61 -2.47
N ASN A 192 1.86 36.80 -3.02
CA ASN A 192 1.49 38.08 -2.38
C ASN A 192 0.11 38.64 -2.79
N SER A 193 -0.32 38.45 -4.03
CA SER A 193 -1.66 38.85 -4.50
C SER A 193 -2.08 37.94 -5.64
N ILE A 194 -3.34 37.52 -5.66
CA ILE A 194 -3.88 36.65 -6.71
C ILE A 194 -4.85 37.45 -7.56
N THR A 195 -4.86 37.15 -8.85
CA THR A 195 -5.89 37.68 -9.75
C THR A 195 -6.73 36.52 -10.26
N ILE A 196 -8.03 36.56 -9.98
CA ILE A 196 -8.99 35.57 -10.46
C ILE A 196 -9.73 36.19 -11.64
N ASP A 197 -9.74 35.46 -12.74
CA ASP A 197 -10.35 35.86 -14.00
C ASP A 197 -11.29 34.76 -14.45
N ASN A 198 -12.58 35.10 -14.65
CA ASN A 198 -13.58 34.17 -15.17
C ASN A 198 -13.93 34.45 -16.64
N GLY A 199 -13.11 35.23 -17.34
CA GLY A 199 -13.31 35.64 -18.73
C GLY A 199 -14.26 36.83 -18.90
N VAL A 200 -15.03 37.21 -17.87
CA VAL A 200 -15.99 38.33 -17.90
C VAL A 200 -15.58 39.43 -16.93
N LYS A 201 -15.10 39.05 -15.74
CA LYS A 201 -14.65 39.96 -14.69
C LYS A 201 -13.35 39.43 -14.10
N LYS A 202 -12.49 40.39 -13.77
CA LYS A 202 -11.20 40.15 -13.16
C LYS A 202 -11.15 40.84 -11.80
N ILE A 203 -10.87 40.08 -10.75
CA ILE A 203 -10.71 40.59 -9.39
C ILE A 203 -9.30 40.31 -8.90
N ARG A 204 -8.70 41.30 -8.25
CA ARG A 204 -7.41 41.16 -7.58
C ARG A 204 -7.64 41.04 -6.08
N LEU A 205 -7.26 39.92 -5.51
CA LEU A 205 -7.29 39.68 -4.07
C LEU A 205 -5.94 40.08 -3.48
N ASP A 206 -5.97 40.93 -2.46
CA ASP A 206 -4.79 41.22 -1.65
C ASP A 206 -4.57 40.07 -0.65
N ASN A 207 -3.40 39.44 -0.75
CA ASN A 207 -2.99 38.34 0.13
C ASN A 207 -1.82 38.80 1.03
N SER A 208 -1.82 40.08 1.41
CA SER A 208 -0.76 40.72 2.20
C SER A 208 -0.56 40.13 3.60
N CYS A 209 -1.61 39.54 4.20
CA CYS A 209 -1.54 38.82 5.47
C CYS A 209 -1.46 37.29 5.32
N TYR A 210 -1.18 36.78 4.11
CA TYR A 210 -0.97 35.36 3.81
C TYR A 210 -2.15 34.42 4.08
N TRP A 211 -3.34 34.93 4.40
CA TRP A 211 -4.53 34.13 4.72
C TRP A 211 -4.85 33.07 3.66
N LEU A 212 -4.70 33.40 2.37
CA LEU A 212 -5.01 32.47 1.28
C LEU A 212 -3.87 31.46 1.06
N THR A 213 -2.63 31.88 1.32
CA THR A 213 -1.48 30.97 1.29
C THR A 213 -1.62 29.92 2.37
N ASP A 214 -1.91 30.35 3.60
CA ASP A 214 -2.04 29.44 4.75
C ASP A 214 -3.25 28.50 4.58
N LEU A 215 -4.36 29.01 4.03
CA LEU A 215 -5.52 28.19 3.70
C LEU A 215 -5.20 27.10 2.66
N LEU A 216 -4.54 27.48 1.56
CA LEU A 216 -4.17 26.54 0.50
C LEU A 216 -3.11 25.55 0.99
N ASP A 217 -2.11 25.98 1.75
CA ASP A 217 -1.06 25.12 2.29
C ASP A 217 -1.65 24.06 3.24
N ASN A 218 -2.57 24.46 4.12
CA ASN A 218 -3.31 23.53 4.98
C ASN A 218 -4.13 22.52 4.16
N TYR A 219 -4.85 22.99 3.13
CA TYR A 219 -5.60 22.11 2.23
C TYR A 219 -4.66 21.12 1.55
N LEU A 220 -3.56 21.59 0.95
CA LEU A 220 -2.59 20.75 0.25
C LEU A 220 -1.95 19.71 1.18
N HIS A 221 -1.63 20.08 2.41
CA HIS A 221 -1.07 19.15 3.40
C HIS A 221 -2.05 18.01 3.77
N ILE A 222 -3.36 18.29 3.79
CA ILE A 222 -4.38 17.26 4.03
C ILE A 222 -4.38 16.22 2.90
N TYR A 223 -4.24 16.62 1.64
CA TYR A 223 -4.48 15.71 0.50
C TYR A 223 -3.22 15.18 -0.18
N LEU A 224 -2.12 15.94 -0.21
CA LEU A 224 -0.92 15.54 -0.98
C LEU A 224 -0.09 14.47 -0.29
N GLY A 225 0.04 14.52 1.03
CA GLY A 225 0.92 13.60 1.74
C GLY A 225 2.40 13.80 1.49
N VAL A 226 2.77 14.99 1.01
CA VAL A 226 4.15 15.44 0.91
C VAL A 226 4.45 16.36 2.08
N ASP A 227 5.59 16.14 2.73
CA ASP A 227 6.02 16.90 3.91
C ASP A 227 7.09 17.95 3.57
N SER A 228 7.61 17.94 2.33
CA SER A 228 8.67 18.84 1.90
C SER A 228 8.55 19.29 0.44
N LEU A 229 9.18 20.42 0.12
CA LEU A 229 9.29 20.93 -1.24
C LEU A 229 10.03 19.94 -2.14
N GLU A 230 11.09 19.33 -1.62
CA GLU A 230 11.93 18.36 -2.31
C GLU A 230 11.13 17.10 -2.69
N GLU A 231 10.29 16.62 -1.79
CA GLU A 231 9.41 15.47 -2.05
C GLU A 231 8.36 15.78 -3.11
N ALA A 232 7.70 16.95 -3.03
CA ALA A 232 6.73 17.37 -4.03
C ALA A 232 7.37 17.50 -5.43
N GLN A 233 8.58 18.06 -5.50
CA GLN A 233 9.34 18.18 -6.75
C GLN A 233 9.80 16.82 -7.28
N ALA A 234 10.22 15.90 -6.40
CA ALA A 234 10.58 14.54 -6.79
C ALA A 234 9.37 13.81 -7.38
N GLU A 235 8.19 13.90 -6.74
CA GLU A 235 6.98 13.25 -7.24
C GLU A 235 6.54 13.82 -8.59
N LEU A 236 6.53 15.15 -8.75
CA LEU A 236 6.26 15.80 -10.04
C LEU A 236 7.21 15.33 -11.14
N LYS A 237 8.47 15.13 -10.81
CA LYS A 237 9.50 14.70 -11.77
C LYS A 237 9.43 13.21 -12.06
N GLU A 238 9.18 12.36 -11.09
CA GLU A 238 9.25 10.90 -11.24
C GLU A 238 7.94 10.29 -11.74
N VAL A 239 6.80 10.80 -11.25
CA VAL A 239 5.46 10.27 -11.55
C VAL A 239 4.82 10.99 -12.73
N TYR A 240 4.92 12.33 -12.74
CA TYR A 240 4.15 13.17 -13.66
C TYR A 240 4.92 13.74 -14.86
N SER A 241 6.24 13.52 -14.93
CA SER A 241 7.01 13.95 -16.09
C SER A 241 6.71 13.09 -17.33
N GLU A 242 6.89 13.65 -18.52
CA GLU A 242 6.86 12.88 -19.76
C GLU A 242 7.91 11.76 -19.67
N ARG A 243 7.46 10.49 -19.61
CA ARG A 243 8.31 9.32 -19.40
C ARG A 243 9.46 9.28 -20.41
N LYS A 244 10.64 9.74 -20.00
CA LYS A 244 11.92 9.52 -20.69
C LYS A 244 12.71 8.46 -19.94
N GLY A 245 12.62 7.23 -20.45
CA GLY A 245 13.59 6.14 -20.28
C GLY A 245 14.37 6.04 -18.95
N ARG A 246 13.80 5.29 -18.00
CA ARG A 246 14.42 4.29 -17.10
C ARG A 246 13.25 3.49 -16.52
N LYS A 247 13.38 2.17 -16.33
CA LYS A 247 12.34 1.36 -15.68
C LYS A 247 12.05 1.98 -14.31
N ALA A 248 10.78 2.32 -14.06
CA ALA A 248 10.34 2.87 -12.79
C ALA A 248 10.77 1.92 -11.66
N ASN A 249 11.05 2.49 -10.49
CA ASN A 249 11.35 1.74 -9.29
C ASN A 249 10.12 0.87 -8.95
N ASN A 250 10.17 -0.43 -9.27
CA ASN A 250 9.02 -1.32 -9.08
C ASN A 250 8.82 -1.55 -7.57
N ALA A 251 7.74 -0.99 -7.02
CA ALA A 251 7.49 -1.01 -5.59
C ALA A 251 7.23 -2.45 -5.11
N ALA A 252 6.53 -3.26 -5.89
CA ALA A 252 6.40 -4.70 -5.66
C ALA A 252 7.77 -5.42 -5.64
N CYS A 253 8.70 -5.09 -6.55
CA CYS A 253 10.06 -5.65 -6.50
C CYS A 253 10.78 -5.29 -5.20
N ASN A 254 10.73 -4.03 -4.78
CA ASN A 254 11.36 -3.61 -3.52
C ASN A 254 10.74 -4.31 -2.30
N LEU A 255 9.42 -4.44 -2.30
CA LEU A 255 8.68 -5.09 -1.23
C LEU A 255 9.08 -6.56 -1.12
N ILE A 256 9.06 -7.31 -2.23
CA ILE A 256 9.43 -8.72 -2.25
C ILE A 256 10.91 -8.91 -1.93
N MET A 257 11.80 -8.09 -2.49
CA MET A 257 13.25 -8.14 -2.22
C MET A 257 13.54 -7.90 -0.73
N TYR A 258 13.01 -6.81 -0.18
CA TYR A 258 13.19 -6.49 1.23
C TYR A 258 12.58 -7.55 2.14
N GLY A 259 11.35 -7.98 1.85
CA GLY A 259 10.61 -8.95 2.63
C GLY A 259 11.26 -10.32 2.68
N THR A 260 11.75 -10.80 1.53
CA THR A 260 12.45 -12.09 1.43
C THR A 260 13.76 -12.03 2.20
N PHE A 261 14.58 -11.00 2.02
CA PHE A 261 15.82 -10.86 2.77
C PHE A 261 15.57 -10.78 4.28
N HIS A 262 14.56 -10.01 4.71
CA HIS A 262 14.22 -9.86 6.12
C HIS A 262 13.65 -11.15 6.75
N LEU A 263 12.83 -11.90 5.99
CA LEU A 263 12.37 -13.23 6.37
C LEU A 263 13.56 -14.16 6.64
N LEU A 264 14.53 -14.19 5.71
CA LEU A 264 15.73 -15.01 5.84
C LEU A 264 16.60 -14.59 7.04
N GLN A 265 16.71 -13.29 7.33
CA GLN A 265 17.43 -12.82 8.52
C GLN A 265 16.79 -13.29 9.83
N LYS A 266 15.47 -13.48 9.86
CA LYS A 266 14.71 -13.87 11.06
C LYS A 266 14.62 -15.36 11.24
N CYS A 267 14.35 -16.08 10.16
CA CYS A 267 13.89 -17.47 10.23
C CYS A 267 14.93 -18.47 9.72
N SER A 268 15.86 -18.05 8.86
CA SER A 268 16.77 -19.01 8.21
C SER A 268 18.00 -19.33 9.04
N ALA A 269 18.49 -20.57 8.89
CA ALA A 269 19.81 -20.99 9.34
C ALA A 269 20.95 -20.51 8.43
N LEU A 270 20.66 -19.72 7.38
CA LEU A 270 21.68 -19.19 6.46
C LEU A 270 22.65 -18.31 7.24
N LYS A 271 23.93 -18.70 7.21
CA LYS A 271 24.96 -18.14 8.10
C LYS A 271 25.51 -16.82 7.57
N THR A 272 25.44 -16.59 6.27
CA THR A 272 26.05 -15.40 5.66
C THR A 272 25.02 -14.50 5.00
N ARG A 273 25.26 -13.19 5.10
CA ARG A 273 24.48 -12.17 4.40
C ARG A 273 24.47 -12.39 2.89
N SER A 274 25.58 -12.87 2.32
CA SER A 274 25.70 -13.10 0.87
C SER A 274 24.84 -14.28 0.40
N GLU A 275 24.73 -15.35 1.17
CA GLU A 275 23.76 -16.44 0.89
C GLU A 275 22.32 -15.94 0.95
N GLN A 276 21.98 -15.12 1.95
CA GLN A 276 20.64 -14.52 2.07
C GLN A 276 20.30 -13.63 0.86
N ILE A 277 21.27 -12.86 0.36
CA ILE A 277 21.09 -12.02 -0.84
C ILE A 277 20.91 -12.88 -2.09
N ARG A 278 21.74 -13.91 -2.29
CA ARG A 278 21.61 -14.77 -3.48
C ARG A 278 20.31 -15.56 -3.48
N MET A 279 19.86 -16.07 -2.33
CA MET A 279 18.56 -16.71 -2.22
C MET A 279 17.41 -15.73 -2.47
N THR A 280 17.51 -14.50 -1.96
CA THR A 280 16.55 -13.42 -2.26
C THR A 280 16.45 -13.17 -3.76
N LEU A 281 17.59 -13.10 -4.45
CA LEU A 281 17.65 -12.96 -5.91
C LEU A 281 17.01 -14.16 -6.62
N GLY A 282 17.34 -15.40 -6.22
CA GLY A 282 16.72 -16.60 -6.80
C GLY A 282 15.20 -16.59 -6.66
N TYR A 283 14.68 -16.16 -5.51
CA TYR A 283 13.23 -16.03 -5.33
C TYR A 283 12.62 -14.91 -6.17
N MET A 284 13.33 -13.80 -6.38
CA MET A 284 12.89 -12.75 -7.31
C MET A 284 12.84 -13.26 -8.75
N GLU A 285 13.79 -14.08 -9.18
CA GLU A 285 13.82 -14.67 -10.53
C GLU A 285 12.63 -15.62 -10.79
N ILE A 286 12.09 -16.26 -9.75
CA ILE A 286 10.87 -17.08 -9.82
C ILE A 286 9.63 -16.22 -10.09
N LEU A 287 9.54 -15.06 -9.44
CA LEU A 287 8.31 -14.24 -9.47
C LEU A 287 8.27 -13.24 -10.62
N PHE A 288 9.40 -12.64 -10.95
CA PHE A 288 9.47 -11.49 -11.83
C PHE A 288 9.98 -11.88 -13.22
N GLU A 289 9.41 -11.26 -14.27
CA GLU A 289 9.89 -11.49 -15.63
C GLU A 289 11.36 -11.08 -15.80
N ALA A 290 12.08 -11.76 -16.69
CA ALA A 290 13.46 -11.41 -17.01
C ALA A 290 13.57 -9.92 -17.38
N ASP A 291 14.66 -9.28 -16.94
CA ASP A 291 14.94 -7.85 -17.06
C ASP A 291 14.02 -6.91 -16.27
N SER A 292 12.94 -7.36 -15.61
CA SER A 292 12.01 -6.48 -14.89
C SER A 292 12.59 -5.90 -13.58
N PHE A 293 13.68 -6.47 -13.08
CA PHE A 293 14.47 -5.97 -11.96
C PHE A 293 15.97 -6.13 -12.24
N ASN A 294 16.81 -5.50 -11.41
CA ASN A 294 18.26 -5.67 -11.50
C ASN A 294 18.68 -6.92 -10.71
N ASN A 295 19.20 -7.92 -11.41
CA ASN A 295 19.62 -9.20 -10.84
C ASN A 295 21.08 -9.21 -10.33
N ASP A 296 21.75 -8.06 -10.25
CA ASP A 296 23.10 -7.95 -9.70
C ASP A 296 23.09 -8.03 -8.15
N GLU A 297 23.97 -8.89 -7.60
CA GLU A 297 24.10 -9.09 -6.14
C GLU A 297 24.52 -7.82 -5.41
N ASN A 298 25.44 -7.02 -5.98
CA ASN A 298 25.92 -5.80 -5.34
C ASN A 298 24.84 -4.73 -5.32
N TYR A 299 24.11 -4.59 -6.43
CA TYR A 299 22.96 -3.70 -6.50
C TYR A 299 21.88 -4.09 -5.49
N THR A 300 21.53 -5.37 -5.42
CA THR A 300 20.52 -5.88 -4.48
C THR A 300 20.93 -5.62 -3.03
N ASN A 301 22.20 -5.87 -2.69
CA ASN A 301 22.73 -5.55 -1.36
C ASN A 301 22.64 -4.05 -1.05
N ALA A 302 22.99 -3.18 -2.01
CA ALA A 302 22.92 -1.74 -1.85
C ALA A 302 21.47 -1.24 -1.72
N ALA A 303 20.55 -1.79 -2.50
CA ALA A 303 19.13 -1.47 -2.45
C ALA A 303 18.51 -1.87 -1.11
N ILE A 304 18.79 -3.10 -0.64
CA ILE A 304 18.37 -3.57 0.69
C ILE A 304 18.94 -2.67 1.79
N ALA A 305 20.24 -2.34 1.74
CA ALA A 305 20.86 -1.47 2.74
C ALA A 305 20.23 -0.07 2.76
N TYR A 306 19.86 0.47 1.59
CA TYR A 306 19.13 1.72 1.48
C TYR A 306 17.74 1.64 2.12
N LEU A 307 16.96 0.60 1.79
CA LEU A 307 15.60 0.40 2.34
C LEU A 307 15.64 0.25 3.87
N VAL A 308 16.58 -0.53 4.40
CA VAL A 308 16.78 -0.68 5.85
C VAL A 308 17.11 0.67 6.50
N LYS A 309 18.01 1.46 5.90
CA LYS A 309 18.39 2.78 6.44
C LYS A 309 17.22 3.76 6.49
N GLN A 310 16.28 3.67 5.56
CA GLN A 310 15.08 4.51 5.52
C GLN A 310 13.97 4.03 6.46
N GLY A 311 14.15 2.89 7.15
CA GLY A 311 13.09 2.30 7.96
C GLY A 311 11.90 1.85 7.11
N TYR A 312 12.18 1.30 5.92
CA TYR A 312 11.16 0.86 4.97
C TYR A 312 10.16 -0.10 5.63
N LYS A 313 8.87 0.15 5.40
CA LYS A 313 7.77 -0.69 5.86
C LYS A 313 7.07 -1.29 4.63
N PRO A 314 7.07 -2.63 4.48
CA PRO A 314 6.34 -3.31 3.43
C PRO A 314 4.86 -2.93 3.45
N GLN A 315 4.37 -2.39 2.34
CA GLN A 315 2.96 -2.05 2.17
C GLN A 315 2.58 -2.21 0.71
N TRP A 316 1.58 -3.06 0.45
CA TRP A 316 1.01 -3.22 -0.87
C TRP A 316 0.07 -2.06 -1.20
N LYS A 317 0.20 -1.53 -2.42
CA LYS A 317 -0.76 -0.64 -3.04
C LYS A 317 -1.44 -1.38 -4.19
N PRO A 318 -2.71 -1.10 -4.49
CA PRO A 318 -3.31 -1.56 -5.73
C PRO A 318 -2.49 -1.09 -6.93
N LYS A 319 -2.36 -1.93 -7.96
CA LYS A 319 -1.47 -1.71 -9.10
C LYS A 319 -1.72 -0.36 -9.80
N ARG A 320 -2.99 0.06 -9.89
CA ARG A 320 -3.37 1.33 -10.52
C ARG A 320 -2.86 2.58 -9.82
N ILE A 321 -2.55 2.48 -8.53
CA ILE A 321 -2.18 3.62 -7.68
C ILE A 321 -0.80 3.48 -7.03
N GLU A 322 -0.01 2.48 -7.46
CA GLU A 322 1.28 2.13 -6.86
C GLU A 322 2.28 3.30 -6.88
N ASP A 323 2.29 4.06 -7.97
CA ASP A 323 3.19 5.20 -8.20
C ASP A 323 2.84 6.44 -7.35
N TYR A 324 1.69 6.47 -6.68
CA TYR A 324 1.20 7.69 -6.01
C TYR A 324 1.30 7.60 -4.48
N ASN A 325 1.61 8.73 -3.85
CA ASN A 325 1.59 8.87 -2.41
C ASN A 325 0.23 9.36 -1.90
N PHE A 326 -0.17 8.89 -0.72
CA PHE A 326 -1.38 9.33 -0.04
C PHE A 326 -1.00 10.03 1.26
N SER A 327 -1.79 11.04 1.64
CA SER A 327 -1.55 11.74 2.90
C SER A 327 -1.84 10.86 4.10
N PRO A 328 -0.93 10.77 5.09
CA PRO A 328 -1.21 10.10 6.36
C PRO A 328 -2.33 10.80 7.13
N ASN A 329 -2.60 12.07 6.82
CA ASN A 329 -3.68 12.88 7.39
C ASN A 329 -5.01 12.69 6.63
N ASN A 330 -5.02 11.94 5.53
CA ASN A 330 -6.22 11.52 4.79
C ASN A 330 -6.37 10.00 4.82
N GLN A 331 -6.64 9.47 6.01
CA GLN A 331 -6.74 8.02 6.27
C GLN A 331 -7.82 7.32 5.45
N SER A 332 -8.84 8.06 4.99
CA SER A 332 -9.96 7.46 4.28
C SER A 332 -9.61 7.06 2.84
N THR A 333 -8.77 7.81 2.13
CA THR A 333 -8.63 7.75 0.65
C THR A 333 -9.95 7.86 -0.14
N GLU A 334 -11.11 7.87 0.53
CA GLU A 334 -12.47 8.04 0.00
C GLU A 334 -12.72 9.49 -0.45
N TYR A 335 -11.91 10.42 0.03
CA TYR A 335 -12.10 11.85 -0.10
C TYR A 335 -10.85 12.46 -0.70
N LEU A 336 -10.81 12.56 -2.02
CA LEU A 336 -9.57 12.91 -2.72
C LEU A 336 -9.48 14.39 -3.08
N TRP A 337 -10.55 15.15 -2.90
CA TRP A 337 -10.57 16.61 -2.98
C TRP A 337 -11.81 17.15 -2.23
#